data_AF-A0A2N6J5Z4-F1
#
_entry.id   AF-A0A2N6J5Z4-F1
#
_cell.length_a   1.000
_cell.length_b   1.000
_cell.length_c   1.000
_cell.angle_alpha   90.00
_cell.angle_beta   90.00
_cell.angle_gamma   90.00
#
_symmetry.space_group_name_H-M   'P 1'
#
loop_
_entity.id
_entity.type
_entity.pdbx_description
1 polymer ?
#
loop_
_entity_poly.entity_id
_entity_poly.type
_entity_poly.pdbx_seq_one_letter_code
_entity_poly.pdbx_strand_id
1 'polypeptide(L)' 'MLTLTELEDAINYWRQQRPASGEECALSPEVNALAGLYALMIFHRRHEVDLEQIDAQARQLIEAWLAS' A
#
# COMPACT_ATOMS: atom_id res chain seq x y z
N MET A 1 9.05 -7.46 8.57
CA MET A 1 7.63 -7.88 8.48
C MET A 1 6.77 -6.63 8.51
N LEU A 2 5.71 -6.61 7.71
CA LEU A 2 4.69 -5.57 7.65
C LEU A 2 3.34 -6.19 7.97
N THR A 3 2.60 -5.61 8.90
CA THR A 3 1.25 -6.05 9.25
C THR A 3 0.20 -5.48 8.30
N LEU A 4 -0.97 -6.12 8.26
CA LEU A 4 -2.13 -5.64 7.49
C LEU A 4 -2.53 -4.22 7.92
N THR A 5 -2.48 -3.92 9.23
CA THR A 5 -2.80 -2.60 9.77
C THR A 5 -1.76 -1.55 9.38
N GLU A 6 -0.47 -1.86 9.44
CA GLU A 6 0.57 -0.94 8.96
C GLU A 6 0.43 -0.67 7.45
N LEU A 7 -0.01 -1.67 6.67
CA LEU A 7 -0.33 -1.47 5.25
C LEU A 7 -1.53 -0.53 5.06
N GLU A 8 -2.58 -0.66 5.88
CA GLU A 8 -3.73 0.26 5.87
C GLU A 8 -3.31 1.70 6.19
N ASP A 9 -2.42 1.88 7.17
CA ASP A 9 -1.85 3.19 7.52
C ASP A 9 -1.02 3.77 6.37
N ALA A 10 -0.18 2.96 5.72
CA ALA A 10 0.57 3.38 4.55
C ALA A 10 -0.35 3.80 3.39
N ILE A 11 -1.42 3.05 3.13
CA ILE A 11 -2.44 3.40 2.11
C ILE A 11 -3.08 4.75 2.44
N ASN A 12 -3.43 4.98 3.71
CA ASN A 12 -4.03 6.23 4.16
C ASN A 12 -3.06 7.41 4.02
N TYR A 13 -1.78 7.22 4.37
CA TYR A 13 -0.73 8.22 4.17
C TYR A 13 -0.62 8.64 2.70
N TRP A 14 -0.51 7.67 1.78
CA TRP A 14 -0.39 7.95 0.35
C TRP A 14 -1.67 8.56 -0.23
N ARG A 15 -2.86 8.18 0.27
CA ARG A 15 -4.13 8.85 -0.11
C ARG A 15 -4.16 10.32 0.27
N GLN A 16 -3.58 10.71 1.42
CA GLN A 16 -3.51 12.10 1.84
C GLN A 16 -2.48 12.89 1.02
N GLN A 17 -1.36 12.27 0.67
CA GLN A 17 -0.27 12.93 -0.07
C GLN A 17 -0.49 13.00 -1.59
N ARG A 18 -1.22 12.01 -2.12
CA ARG A 18 -1.58 11.86 -3.54
C ARG A 18 -3.07 11.51 -3.62
N PRO A 19 -3.96 12.49 -3.39
CA PRO A 19 -5.39 12.24 -3.44
C PRO A 19 -5.81 11.80 -4.85
N ALA A 20 -6.90 11.02 -4.89
CA ALA A 20 -7.54 10.64 -6.15
C ALA A 20 -7.80 11.89 -7.00
N SER A 21 -7.49 11.80 -8.28
CA SER A 21 -7.54 12.92 -9.21
C SER A 21 -8.44 12.61 -10.40
N GLY A 22 -9.06 13.65 -10.97
CA GLY A 22 -9.98 13.53 -12.10
C GLY A 22 -11.42 13.21 -11.71
N GLU A 23 -12.33 13.31 -12.69
CA GLU A 23 -13.78 13.12 -12.50
C GLU A 23 -14.13 11.69 -12.06
N GLU A 24 -13.28 10.72 -12.40
CA GLU A 24 -13.49 9.29 -12.12
C GLU A 24 -13.02 8.87 -10.72
N CYS A 25 -12.45 9.78 -9.92
CA CYS A 25 -11.90 9.49 -8.59
C CYS A 25 -10.90 8.30 -8.62
N ALA A 26 -10.08 8.23 -9.67
CA ALA A 26 -9.11 7.17 -9.84
C ALA A 26 -8.03 7.23 -8.74
N LEU A 27 -7.68 6.06 -8.19
CA LEU A 27 -6.58 5.95 -7.23
C LEU A 27 -5.27 6.39 -7.89
N SER A 28 -4.40 7.05 -7.12
CA SER A 28 -3.03 7.30 -7.59
C SER A 28 -2.30 5.97 -7.82
N PRO A 29 -1.26 5.95 -8.69
CA PRO A 29 -0.47 4.74 -8.92
C PRO A 29 0.08 4.12 -7.63
N GLU A 30 0.46 4.95 -6.66
CA GLU A 30 0.97 4.53 -5.35
C GLU A 30 -0.10 3.83 -4.53
N VAL A 31 -1.27 4.46 -4.41
CA VAL A 31 -2.39 3.88 -3.66
C VAL A 31 -2.89 2.60 -4.33
N ASN A 32 -2.89 2.54 -5.67
CA ASN A 32 -3.29 1.36 -6.41
C ASN A 32 -2.32 0.18 -6.19
N ALA A 33 -1.00 0.43 -6.16
CA ALA A 33 -0.01 -0.60 -5.89
C ALA A 33 -0.17 -1.20 -4.47
N LEU A 34 -0.34 -0.34 -3.46
CA LEU A 34 -0.55 -0.79 -2.08
C LEU A 34 -1.91 -1.49 -1.89
N ALA A 35 -2.97 -1.02 -2.57
CA ALA A 35 -4.27 -1.68 -2.57
C ALA A 35 -4.20 -3.10 -3.18
N GLY A 36 -3.37 -3.29 -4.21
CA GLY A 36 -3.09 -4.61 -4.77
C GLY A 36 -2.46 -5.56 -3.76
N LEU A 37 -1.46 -5.09 -2.99
CA LEU A 37 -0.87 -5.87 -1.91
C LEU A 37 -1.90 -6.20 -0.81
N TYR A 38 -2.71 -5.22 -0.41
CA TYR A 38 -3.77 -5.42 0.58
C TYR A 38 -4.76 -6.50 0.12
N ALA A 39 -5.20 -6.44 -1.14
CA ALA A 39 -6.09 -7.45 -1.72
C ALA A 39 -5.48 -8.86 -1.69
N LEU A 40 -4.18 -8.98 -2.00
CA LEU A 40 -3.47 -10.26 -1.92
C LEU A 40 -3.38 -10.80 -0.48
N MET A 41 -3.13 -9.92 0.51
CA MET A 41 -3.10 -10.32 1.92
C MET A 41 -4.46 -10.85 2.37
N ILE A 42 -5.56 -10.16 2.05
CA ILE A 42 -6.92 -10.62 2.34
C ILE A 42 -7.23 -11.94 1.64
N PHE A 43 -6.92 -12.06 0.34
CA PHE A 43 -7.17 -13.26 -0.46
C PHE A 43 -6.44 -14.49 0.12
N HIS A 44 -5.19 -14.31 0.55
CA HIS A 44 -4.39 -15.37 1.17
C HIS A 44 -4.61 -15.50 2.68
N ARG A 45 -5.50 -14.70 3.29
CA ARG A 45 -5.73 -14.64 4.75
C ARG A 45 -4.43 -14.43 5.55
N ARG A 46 -3.54 -13.59 5.05
CA ARG A 46 -2.30 -13.21 5.74
C ARG A 46 -2.52 -11.92 6.52
N HIS A 47 -2.09 -11.91 7.78
CA HIS A 47 -2.09 -10.72 8.63
C HIS A 47 -0.76 -9.97 8.60
N GLU A 48 0.29 -10.59 8.08
CA GLU A 48 1.61 -10.00 7.92
C GLU A 48 2.28 -10.54 6.64
N VAL A 49 3.23 -9.78 6.12
CA VAL A 49 4.04 -10.15 4.97
C VAL A 49 5.48 -9.70 5.15
N ASP A 50 6.41 -10.47 4.58
CA ASP A 50 7.80 -10.07 4.48
C ASP A 50 7.96 -9.01 3.38
N LEU A 51 8.69 -7.94 3.66
CA LEU A 51 8.99 -6.89 2.67
C LEU A 51 9.84 -7.41 1.51
N GLU A 52 10.59 -8.51 1.72
CA GLU A 52 11.34 -9.17 0.65
C GLU A 52 10.44 -10.01 -0.28
N GLN A 53 9.20 -10.30 0.12
CA GLN A 53 8.25 -11.13 -0.64
C GLN A 53 7.20 -10.34 -1.43
N ILE A 54 7.23 -9.01 -1.34
CA ILE A 54 6.28 -8.14 -2.04
C ILE A 54 6.93 -7.50 -3.27
N ASP A 55 6.09 -6.97 -4.16
CA ASP A 55 6.57 -6.26 -5.35
C ASP A 55 7.48 -5.08 -4.99
N ALA A 56 8.49 -4.84 -5.83
CA ALA A 56 9.49 -3.80 -5.60
C ALA A 56 8.88 -2.39 -5.48
N GLN A 57 7.81 -2.10 -6.22
CA GLN A 57 7.10 -0.82 -6.13
C GLN A 57 6.40 -0.68 -4.78
N ALA A 58 5.68 -1.71 -4.34
CA ALA A 58 5.02 -1.70 -3.03
C ALA A 58 6.04 -1.55 -1.89
N ARG A 59 7.15 -2.29 -1.97
CA ARG A 59 8.26 -2.17 -1.00
C ARG A 59 8.79 -0.75 -0.92
N GLN A 60 9.10 -0.12 -2.05
CA GLN A 60 9.63 1.24 -2.08
C GLN A 60 8.66 2.25 -1.47
N LEU A 61 7.35 2.11 -1.70
CA LEU A 61 6.33 2.99 -1.13
C LEU A 61 6.20 2.81 0.39
N ILE A 62 6.32 1.58 0.87
CA ILE A 62 6.32 1.27 2.31
C ILE A 62 7.59 1.83 2.97
N GLU A 63 8.76 1.63 2.37
CA GLU A 63 10.03 2.17 2.87
C GLU A 63 10.01 3.71 2.93
N ALA A 64 9.46 4.36 1.91
CA ALA A 64 9.31 5.81 1.88
C ALA A 64 8.33 6.33 2.95
N TRP A 65 7.26 5.58 3.25
CA TRP A 65 6.35 5.90 4.35
C TRP A 65 7.00 5.68 5.73
N LEU A 66 7.74 4.59 5.91
CA LEU A 66 8.47 4.32 7.16
C LEU A 66 9.55 5.38 7.46
N ALA A 67 10.07 6.05 6.43
CA ALA A 67 11.03 7.14 6.56
C ALA A 67 10.40 8.54 6.69
N SER A 68 9.06 8.64 6.71
CA SER A 68 8.32 9.91 6.77
C SER A 68 8.05 10.45 8.18
#